data_AF-A0AAW7ZYW6-F1
#
_entry.id   AF-A0AAW7ZYW6-F1
#
_cell.length_a   1.000
_cell.length_b   1.000
_cell.length_c   1.000
_cell.angle_alpha   90.00
_cell.angle_beta   90.00
_cell.angle_gamma   90.00
#
_symmetry.space_group_name_H-M   'P 1'
#
loop_
_entity.id
_entity.type
_entity.pdbx_description
1 polymer ?
#
loop_
_entity_poly.entity_id
_entity_poly.type
_entity_poly.pdbx_seq_one_letter_code
_entity_poly.pdbx_strand_id
1 'polypeptide(L)'
;MLRIGQVEATATQDGKYTDGSVAGGIAATRLRAAAFNAMQEELAHIVESAGLALDINDMTQVLKAIQKLTLSRANPFADIKSDGAAAIATALSNLGLKEAAKRDVGTGVGQIPDMSAFTSGPGWVRFPDGTTIQQGSAGFATGVNNQYVTLPRAFSSANFRVATVWNDVGVSQGGTAAQAAADIGLGTGSKTTTRFGLWQGGSGGFNVDWIAIGVS
;
A
#
# COMPACT_ATOMS: atom_id res chain seq x y z
N MET A 1 2.47 31.52 -35.10
CA MET A 1 1.92 31.81 -36.43
C MET A 1 2.26 33.22 -36.91
N LEU A 2 2.64 33.37 -38.20
CA LEU A 2 2.90 34.67 -38.86
C LEU A 2 1.60 35.44 -39.16
N ARG A 3 1.67 36.77 -39.17
CA ARG A 3 0.63 37.65 -39.72
C ARG A 3 0.84 37.86 -41.22
N ILE A 4 -0.25 38.01 -42.00
CA ILE A 4 -0.16 38.20 -43.45
C ILE A 4 0.58 39.48 -43.84
N GLY A 5 0.50 40.55 -43.03
CA GLY A 5 1.26 41.79 -43.27
C GLY A 5 2.79 41.65 -43.17
N GLN A 6 3.30 40.54 -42.66
CA GLN A 6 4.73 40.24 -42.67
C GLN A 6 5.22 39.70 -44.02
N VAL A 7 4.30 39.28 -44.91
CA VAL A 7 4.62 38.63 -46.20
C VAL A 7 3.87 39.22 -47.40
N GLU A 8 2.85 40.06 -47.19
CA GLU A 8 2.12 40.78 -48.24
C GLU A 8 1.89 42.24 -47.85
N ALA A 9 2.32 43.16 -48.73
CA ALA A 9 2.28 44.60 -48.47
C ALA A 9 0.87 45.20 -48.62
N THR A 10 -0.03 44.52 -49.33
CA THR A 10 -1.45 44.94 -49.45
C THR A 10 -2.32 44.48 -48.27
N ALA A 11 -1.72 43.99 -47.19
CA ALA A 11 -2.42 43.76 -45.93
C ALA A 11 -2.84 45.09 -45.27
N THR A 12 -3.79 45.03 -44.34
CA THR A 12 -4.14 46.19 -43.52
C THR A 12 -2.94 46.63 -42.67
N GLN A 13 -2.97 47.87 -42.15
CA GLN A 13 -1.92 48.40 -41.28
C GLN A 13 -1.69 47.55 -40.01
N ASP A 14 -2.71 46.85 -39.53
CA ASP A 14 -2.63 45.91 -38.40
C ASP A 14 -2.10 44.51 -38.80
N GLY A 15 -1.80 44.32 -40.09
CA GLY A 15 -1.27 43.09 -40.66
C GLY A 15 -2.30 42.00 -40.94
N LYS A 16 -3.56 42.37 -41.25
CA LYS A 16 -4.67 41.44 -41.56
C LYS A 16 -5.02 41.43 -43.06
N TYR A 17 -5.80 40.44 -43.49
CA TYR A 17 -6.32 40.36 -44.86
C TYR A 17 -7.34 41.48 -45.14
N THR A 18 -7.42 41.93 -46.40
CA THR A 18 -8.44 42.84 -46.94
C THR A 18 -8.99 42.30 -48.27
N ASP A 19 -10.30 42.41 -48.47
CA ASP A 19 -11.00 41.92 -49.68
C ASP A 19 -10.77 42.82 -50.92
N GLY A 20 -10.17 44.00 -50.72
CA GLY A 20 -10.01 45.02 -51.75
C GLY A 20 -11.32 45.73 -52.10
N SER A 21 -11.23 46.87 -52.79
CA SER A 21 -12.38 47.63 -53.27
C SER A 21 -12.01 48.31 -54.58
N VAL A 22 -12.66 47.88 -55.67
CA VAL A 22 -12.45 48.46 -57.01
C VAL A 22 -12.92 49.92 -57.07
N ALA A 23 -14.01 50.27 -56.38
CA ALA A 23 -14.52 51.64 -56.31
C ALA A 23 -13.67 52.54 -55.39
N GLY A 24 -12.99 51.95 -54.40
CA GLY A 24 -12.11 52.66 -53.47
C GLY A 24 -10.62 52.64 -53.83
N GLY A 25 -10.23 51.98 -54.93
CA GLY A 25 -8.82 51.83 -55.32
C GLY A 25 -7.97 50.98 -54.36
N ILE A 26 -8.59 50.17 -53.50
CA ILE A 26 -7.89 49.34 -52.50
C ILE A 26 -7.63 47.97 -53.12
N ALA A 27 -6.36 47.57 -53.22
CA ALA A 27 -6.01 46.23 -53.68
C ALA A 27 -6.34 45.19 -52.59
N ALA A 28 -6.86 44.02 -53.00
CA ALA A 28 -7.06 42.90 -52.11
C ALA A 28 -5.73 42.33 -51.61
N THR A 29 -5.73 41.71 -50.42
CA THR A 29 -4.56 40.99 -49.92
C THR A 29 -4.37 39.72 -50.71
N ARG A 30 -3.18 39.57 -51.31
CA ARG A 30 -2.85 38.36 -52.07
C ARG A 30 -2.55 37.20 -51.12
N LEU A 31 -3.06 36.04 -51.49
CA LEU A 31 -2.82 34.77 -50.82
C LEU A 31 -1.39 34.29 -51.14
N ARG A 32 -0.43 34.66 -50.29
CA ARG A 32 1.00 34.31 -50.44
C ARG A 32 1.28 32.90 -49.90
N ALA A 33 2.05 32.12 -50.66
CA ALA A 33 2.51 30.80 -50.22
C ALA A 33 3.19 30.82 -48.84
N ALA A 34 3.98 31.86 -48.54
CA ALA A 34 4.62 32.01 -47.23
C ALA A 34 3.62 32.01 -46.05
N ALA A 35 2.43 32.59 -46.21
CA ALA A 35 1.41 32.58 -45.16
C ALA A 35 0.77 31.19 -44.99
N PHE A 36 0.52 30.47 -46.10
CA PHE A 36 -0.03 29.12 -46.06
C PHE A 36 0.97 28.10 -45.51
N ASN A 37 2.23 28.18 -45.94
CA ASN A 37 3.30 27.34 -45.41
C ASN A 37 3.48 27.57 -43.91
N ALA A 38 3.43 28.83 -43.45
CA ALA A 38 3.51 29.10 -42.01
C ALA A 38 2.35 28.49 -41.22
N MET A 39 1.12 28.51 -41.74
CA MET A 39 -0.01 27.81 -41.11
C MET A 39 0.19 26.30 -41.10
N GLN A 40 0.67 25.73 -42.21
CA GLN A 40 0.94 24.31 -42.32
C GLN A 40 1.99 23.86 -41.31
N GLU A 41 3.12 24.56 -41.22
CA GLU A 41 4.21 24.22 -40.29
C GLU A 41 3.77 24.32 -38.82
N GLU A 42 2.97 25.33 -38.45
CA GLU A 42 2.46 25.45 -37.07
C GLU A 42 1.54 24.27 -36.70
N LEU A 43 0.65 23.86 -37.63
CA LEU A 43 -0.20 22.68 -37.42
C LEU A 43 0.62 21.38 -37.42
N ALA A 44 1.64 21.29 -38.27
CA ALA A 44 2.55 20.16 -38.31
C ALA A 44 3.33 20.00 -37.00
N HIS A 45 3.85 21.10 -36.45
CA HIS A 45 4.57 21.09 -35.17
C HIS A 45 3.67 20.68 -33.99
N ILE A 46 2.38 21.02 -34.01
CA ILE A 46 1.42 20.50 -33.01
C ILE A 46 1.37 18.97 -33.07
N VAL A 47 1.34 18.38 -34.27
CA VAL A 47 1.31 16.92 -34.47
C VAL A 47 2.62 16.27 -34.00
N GLU A 48 3.76 16.82 -34.41
CA GLU A 48 5.08 16.28 -34.07
C GLU A 48 5.38 16.40 -32.57
N SER A 49 4.99 17.51 -31.93
CA SER A 49 5.17 17.69 -30.48
C SER A 49 4.33 16.72 -29.64
N ALA A 50 3.23 16.19 -30.19
CA ALA A 50 2.47 15.09 -29.59
C ALA A 50 3.12 13.71 -29.81
N GLY A 51 4.31 13.65 -30.41
CA GLY A 51 5.03 12.43 -30.74
C GLY A 51 4.41 11.63 -31.88
N LEU A 52 3.66 12.28 -32.77
CA LEU A 52 3.08 11.67 -33.97
C LEU A 52 3.90 12.05 -35.20
N ALA A 53 4.03 11.13 -36.15
CA ALA A 53 4.62 11.43 -37.45
C ALA A 53 3.55 11.97 -38.41
N LEU A 54 3.95 12.88 -39.30
CA LEU A 54 3.06 13.41 -40.33
C LEU A 54 2.74 12.34 -41.38
N ASP A 55 1.45 12.10 -41.63
CA ASP A 55 0.95 11.14 -42.63
C ASP A 55 0.01 11.84 -43.62
N ILE A 56 0.35 11.77 -44.91
CA ILE A 56 -0.45 12.35 -45.99
C ILE A 56 -1.85 11.74 -46.10
N ASN A 57 -2.06 10.52 -45.62
CA ASN A 57 -3.35 9.81 -45.70
C ASN A 57 -4.24 10.06 -44.47
N ASP A 58 -3.77 10.80 -43.47
CA ASP A 58 -4.52 11.07 -42.24
C ASP A 58 -4.92 12.54 -42.14
N MET A 59 -6.22 12.82 -42.32
CA MET A 59 -6.78 14.18 -42.18
C MET A 59 -7.18 14.51 -40.73
N THR A 60 -6.88 13.64 -39.76
CA THR A 60 -7.26 13.79 -38.34
C THR A 60 -6.06 14.01 -37.41
N GLN A 61 -4.86 14.23 -37.94
CA GLN A 61 -3.63 14.28 -37.16
C GLN A 61 -3.62 15.37 -36.10
N VAL A 62 -4.07 16.59 -36.42
CA VAL A 62 -4.18 17.69 -35.45
C VAL A 62 -5.15 17.33 -34.32
N LEU A 63 -6.26 16.66 -34.64
CA LEU A 63 -7.20 16.18 -33.63
C LEU A 63 -6.56 15.14 -32.71
N LYS A 64 -5.87 14.14 -33.28
CA LYS A 64 -5.14 13.11 -32.51
C LYS A 64 -4.07 13.73 -31.62
N ALA A 65 -3.37 14.75 -32.12
CA ALA A 65 -2.35 15.47 -31.38
C ALA A 65 -2.92 16.23 -30.19
N ILE A 66 -4.00 16.98 -30.39
CA ILE A 66 -4.70 17.69 -29.30
C ILE A 66 -5.20 16.67 -28.26
N GLN A 67 -5.80 15.56 -28.69
CA GLN A 67 -6.27 14.51 -27.79
C GLN A 67 -5.13 13.89 -26.95
N LYS A 68 -3.91 13.79 -27.47
CA LYS A 68 -2.74 13.33 -26.71
C LYS A 68 -2.16 14.42 -25.79
N LEU A 69 -2.07 15.65 -26.28
CA LEU A 69 -1.49 16.77 -25.53
C LEU A 69 -2.37 17.20 -24.36
N THR A 70 -3.68 16.95 -24.43
CA THR A 70 -4.62 17.24 -23.34
C THR A 70 -5.04 15.97 -22.63
N LEU A 71 -4.89 15.91 -21.31
CA LEU A 71 -5.50 14.84 -20.51
C LEU A 71 -7.02 14.88 -20.69
N SER A 72 -7.62 13.74 -21.02
CA SER A 72 -9.07 13.63 -21.05
C SER A 72 -9.57 13.74 -19.60
N ARG A 73 -10.55 14.62 -19.35
CA ARG A 73 -11.20 14.68 -18.03
C ARG A 73 -12.06 13.46 -17.73
N ALA A 74 -12.32 12.62 -18.74
CA ALA A 74 -13.09 11.40 -18.60
C ALA A 74 -12.27 10.26 -17.99
N ASN A 75 -10.99 10.10 -18.37
CA ASN A 75 -10.15 8.99 -17.93
C ASN A 75 -8.69 9.41 -17.60
N PRO A 76 -8.46 10.40 -16.73
CA PRO A 76 -7.13 11.00 -16.52
C PRO A 76 -6.06 9.98 -16.07
N PHE A 77 -6.44 8.94 -15.32
CA PHE A 77 -5.49 7.89 -14.90
C PHE A 77 -5.14 6.89 -16.02
N ALA A 78 -6.04 6.67 -16.98
CA ALA A 78 -5.75 5.84 -18.15
C ALA A 78 -4.78 6.55 -19.10
N ASP A 79 -4.90 7.87 -19.21
CA ASP A 79 -3.99 8.70 -20.00
C ASP A 79 -2.59 8.71 -19.38
N ILE A 80 -2.47 8.95 -18.06
CA ILE A 80 -1.19 8.85 -17.32
C ILE A 80 -0.54 7.47 -17.47
N LYS A 81 -1.35 6.39 -17.47
CA LYS A 81 -0.84 5.04 -17.70
C LYS A 81 -0.27 4.87 -19.11
N SER A 82 -0.90 5.48 -20.10
CA SER A 82 -0.48 5.41 -21.52
C SER A 82 0.79 6.22 -21.79
N ASP A 83 0.99 7.32 -21.04
CA ASP A 83 2.21 8.14 -21.07
C ASP A 83 3.43 7.44 -20.44
N GLY A 84 3.22 6.33 -19.73
CA GLY A 84 4.26 5.40 -19.29
C GLY A 84 4.81 5.66 -17.88
N ALA A 85 5.89 4.93 -17.55
CA ALA A 85 6.37 4.80 -16.16
C ALA A 85 6.79 6.12 -15.51
N ALA A 86 7.38 7.06 -16.27
CA ALA A 86 7.79 8.37 -15.75
C ALA A 86 6.60 9.26 -15.38
N ALA A 87 5.53 9.23 -16.18
CA ALA A 87 4.29 9.95 -15.90
C ALA A 87 3.60 9.39 -14.66
N ILE A 88 3.54 8.05 -14.54
CA ILE A 88 3.00 7.37 -13.35
C ILE A 88 3.78 7.78 -12.09
N ALA A 89 5.12 7.74 -12.13
CA ALA A 89 5.95 8.10 -10.97
C ALA A 89 5.72 9.55 -10.52
N THR A 90 5.68 10.49 -11.48
CA THR A 90 5.38 11.90 -11.21
C THR A 90 3.99 12.07 -10.60
N ALA A 91 2.98 11.38 -11.15
CA ALA A 91 1.61 11.45 -10.64
C ALA A 91 1.50 10.93 -9.20
N LEU A 92 2.13 9.78 -8.88
CA LEU A 92 2.16 9.25 -7.51
C LEU A 92 2.84 10.23 -6.54
N SER A 93 3.94 10.87 -6.97
CA SER A 93 4.65 11.90 -6.19
C SER A 93 3.77 13.12 -5.93
N ASN A 94 3.06 13.63 -6.94
CA ASN A 94 2.17 14.79 -6.82
C ASN A 94 0.99 14.54 -5.88
N LEU A 95 0.50 13.29 -5.81
CA LEU A 95 -0.53 12.89 -4.86
C LEU A 95 0.01 12.67 -3.42
N GLY A 96 1.33 12.77 -3.22
CA GLY A 96 1.97 12.53 -1.93
C GLY A 96 1.93 11.06 -1.48
N LEU A 97 1.75 10.12 -2.43
CA LEU A 97 1.70 8.70 -2.11
C LEU A 97 3.08 8.19 -1.72
N LYS A 98 3.18 7.63 -0.52
CA LYS A 98 4.41 7.06 0.04
C LYS A 98 4.49 5.56 -0.23
N GLU A 99 5.61 4.94 0.15
CA GLU A 99 5.88 3.51 -0.10
C GLU A 99 4.77 2.56 0.34
N ALA A 100 4.11 2.82 1.48
CA ALA A 100 3.03 1.95 1.97
C ALA A 100 1.84 1.88 1.00
N ALA A 101 1.48 2.98 0.34
CA ALA A 101 0.35 3.03 -0.59
C ALA A 101 0.60 2.23 -1.89
N LYS A 102 1.84 1.84 -2.15
CA LYS A 102 2.26 1.08 -3.34
C LYS A 102 2.42 -0.43 -3.06
N ARG A 103 2.22 -0.87 -1.81
CA ARG A 103 2.41 -2.27 -1.40
C ARG A 103 1.11 -3.04 -1.52
N ASP A 104 1.23 -4.29 -1.96
CA ASP A 104 0.10 -5.22 -1.94
C ASP A 104 -0.29 -5.59 -0.51
N VAL A 105 -1.56 -5.93 -0.35
CA VAL A 105 -2.09 -6.53 0.88
C VAL A 105 -1.75 -8.01 0.87
N GLY A 106 -1.06 -8.50 1.91
CA GLY A 106 -0.63 -9.88 2.05
C GLY A 106 0.51 -10.07 3.06
N THR A 107 0.98 -11.30 3.21
CA THR A 107 2.00 -11.68 4.21
C THR A 107 3.40 -11.90 3.62
N GLY A 108 3.58 -11.66 2.33
CA GLY A 108 4.87 -11.76 1.64
C GLY A 108 5.84 -10.62 1.98
N VAL A 109 7.10 -10.77 1.53
CA VAL A 109 8.13 -9.74 1.72
C VAL A 109 7.70 -8.43 1.07
N GLY A 110 7.70 -7.35 1.83
CA GLY A 110 7.33 -6.03 1.34
C GLY A 110 5.82 -5.80 1.17
N GLN A 111 4.97 -6.71 1.68
CA GLN A 111 3.51 -6.54 1.71
C GLN A 111 3.03 -5.99 3.05
N ILE A 112 1.77 -5.53 3.08
CA ILE A 112 1.08 -5.10 4.30
C ILE A 112 0.10 -6.21 4.70
N PRO A 113 0.30 -6.91 5.83
CA PRO A 113 -0.66 -7.90 6.30
C PRO A 113 -2.00 -7.26 6.61
N ASP A 114 -3.09 -7.84 6.11
CA ASP A 114 -4.42 -7.47 6.59
C ASP A 114 -4.68 -8.04 7.99
N MET A 115 -5.85 -7.72 8.54
CA MET A 115 -6.23 -8.19 9.88
C MET A 115 -6.47 -9.72 9.93
N SER A 116 -6.78 -10.37 8.80
CA SER A 116 -6.99 -11.82 8.73
C SER A 116 -5.68 -12.62 8.88
N ALA A 117 -4.55 -11.99 8.58
CA ALA A 117 -3.23 -12.56 8.83
C ALA A 117 -2.89 -12.69 10.33
N PHE A 118 -3.62 -11.98 11.21
CA PHE A 118 -3.51 -12.08 12.66
C PHE A 118 -4.61 -13.00 13.19
N THR A 119 -4.35 -14.30 13.23
CA THR A 119 -5.33 -15.27 13.72
C THR A 119 -5.34 -15.33 15.24
N SER A 120 -6.50 -15.58 15.84
CA SER A 120 -6.65 -15.68 17.29
C SER A 120 -7.75 -16.65 17.67
N GLY A 121 -7.75 -17.05 18.94
CA GLY A 121 -8.79 -17.86 19.54
C GLY A 121 -8.70 -17.80 21.07
N PRO A 122 -9.52 -18.58 21.79
CA PRO A 122 -9.50 -18.61 23.24
C PRO A 122 -8.10 -18.92 23.76
N GLY A 123 -7.49 -17.96 24.48
CA GLY A 123 -6.18 -18.11 25.08
C GLY A 123 -5.00 -18.07 24.10
N TRP A 124 -5.15 -17.61 22.85
CA TRP A 124 -4.02 -17.48 21.94
C TRP A 124 -4.19 -16.42 20.83
N VAL A 125 -3.07 -15.88 20.39
CA VAL A 125 -2.94 -15.03 19.19
C VAL A 125 -1.74 -15.49 18.38
N ARG A 126 -1.82 -15.39 17.05
CA ARG A 126 -0.76 -15.75 16.11
C ARG A 126 -0.52 -14.61 15.13
N PHE A 127 0.74 -14.23 15.01
CA PHE A 127 1.24 -13.23 14.09
C PHE A 127 1.50 -13.83 12.69
N PRO A 128 1.56 -12.99 11.64
CA PRO A 128 1.80 -13.43 10.27
C PRO A 128 3.12 -14.19 10.06
N ASP A 129 4.12 -13.95 10.91
CA ASP A 129 5.43 -14.63 10.89
C ASP A 129 5.39 -16.05 11.51
N GLY A 130 4.23 -16.48 12.01
CA GLY A 130 4.05 -17.76 12.70
C GLY A 130 4.27 -17.68 14.21
N THR A 131 4.78 -16.57 14.74
CA THR A 131 4.92 -16.36 16.19
C THR A 131 3.54 -16.42 16.84
N THR A 132 3.41 -17.26 17.85
CA THR A 132 2.16 -17.54 18.54
C THR A 132 2.36 -17.33 20.03
N ILE A 133 1.51 -16.51 20.62
CA ILE A 133 1.45 -16.27 22.06
C ILE A 133 0.20 -17.00 22.55
N GLN A 134 0.38 -17.85 23.56
CA GLN A 134 -0.69 -18.60 24.21
C GLN A 134 -0.66 -18.28 25.70
N GLN A 135 -1.81 -18.23 26.35
CA GLN A 135 -1.94 -17.94 27.77
C GLN A 135 -3.08 -18.73 28.40
N GLY A 136 -3.00 -18.93 29.71
CA GLY A 136 -4.06 -19.51 30.50
C GLY A 136 -3.63 -19.69 31.95
N SER A 137 -4.41 -20.48 32.69
CA SER A 137 -4.14 -20.84 34.07
C SER A 137 -4.12 -22.35 34.28
N ALA A 138 -3.48 -22.80 35.35
CA ALA A 138 -3.42 -24.18 35.79
C ALA A 138 -3.51 -24.24 37.32
N GLY A 139 -4.39 -25.10 37.83
CA GLY A 139 -4.60 -25.28 39.27
C GLY A 139 -4.04 -26.60 39.77
N PHE A 140 -3.24 -26.55 40.83
CA PHE A 140 -2.79 -27.73 41.55
C PHE A 140 -3.78 -28.08 42.67
N ALA A 141 -4.48 -29.20 42.54
CA ALA A 141 -5.29 -29.73 43.63
C ALA A 141 -4.43 -30.06 44.87
N THR A 142 -5.03 -30.06 46.05
CA THR A 142 -4.37 -30.48 47.28
C THR A 142 -3.81 -31.90 47.13
N GLY A 143 -2.53 -32.08 47.45
CA GLY A 143 -1.80 -33.35 47.29
C GLY A 143 -1.19 -33.56 45.90
N VAL A 144 -1.40 -32.66 44.93
CA VAL A 144 -0.81 -32.73 43.59
C VAL A 144 0.39 -31.80 43.51
N ASN A 145 1.58 -32.32 43.18
CA ASN A 145 2.82 -31.54 43.08
C ASN A 145 3.35 -31.40 41.63
N ASN A 146 2.70 -32.05 40.66
CA ASN A 146 3.07 -31.99 39.24
C ASN A 146 1.82 -31.92 38.37
N GLN A 147 1.84 -31.07 37.35
CA GLN A 147 0.74 -30.89 36.41
C GLN A 147 1.25 -30.64 34.99
N TYR A 148 0.58 -31.23 34.01
CA TYR A 148 0.83 -30.93 32.60
C TYR A 148 -0.25 -30.00 32.07
N VAL A 149 0.17 -28.94 31.38
CA VAL A 149 -0.71 -27.97 30.73
C VAL A 149 -0.69 -28.24 29.23
N THR A 150 -1.86 -28.57 28.67
CA THR A 150 -2.05 -28.67 27.23
C THR A 150 -2.26 -27.29 26.63
N LEU A 151 -1.45 -26.94 25.65
CA LEU A 151 -1.54 -25.68 24.93
C LEU A 151 -2.75 -25.67 23.98
N PRO A 152 -3.48 -24.55 23.85
CA PRO A 152 -4.56 -24.39 22.86
C PRO A 152 -4.15 -24.75 21.42
N ARG A 153 -2.88 -24.53 21.06
CA ARG A 153 -2.29 -24.83 19.75
C ARG A 153 -0.91 -25.45 19.91
N ALA A 154 -0.61 -26.45 19.09
CA ALA A 154 0.73 -27.03 19.07
C ALA A 154 1.73 -26.04 18.42
N PHE A 155 2.88 -25.82 19.05
CA PHE A 155 4.02 -25.17 18.38
C PHE A 155 4.63 -26.10 17.32
N SER A 156 5.31 -25.58 16.30
CA SER A 156 6.02 -26.39 15.30
C SER A 156 7.41 -26.84 15.77
N SER A 157 7.88 -26.34 16.91
CA SER A 157 9.20 -26.63 17.49
C SER A 157 9.13 -26.76 19.01
N ALA A 158 10.01 -27.58 19.60
CA ALA A 158 10.21 -27.65 21.04
C ALA A 158 10.94 -26.42 21.62
N ASN A 159 11.44 -25.51 20.76
CA ASN A 159 12.13 -24.28 21.16
C ASN A 159 11.19 -23.15 21.60
N PHE A 160 10.04 -23.47 22.21
CA PHE A 160 9.17 -22.47 22.81
C PHE A 160 9.68 -22.04 24.18
N ARG A 161 9.12 -20.94 24.71
CA ARG A 161 9.38 -20.44 26.05
C ARG A 161 8.06 -20.42 26.81
N VAL A 162 8.14 -20.72 28.10
CA VAL A 162 7.01 -20.58 29.03
C VAL A 162 7.49 -19.72 30.18
N ALA A 163 6.67 -18.76 30.56
CA ALA A 163 6.81 -18.03 31.81
C ALA A 163 5.55 -18.24 32.63
N THR A 164 5.71 -18.37 33.94
CA THR A 164 4.62 -18.61 34.86
C THR A 164 4.71 -17.67 36.04
N VAL A 165 3.56 -17.30 36.57
CA VAL A 165 3.43 -16.50 37.79
C VAL A 165 2.41 -17.14 38.71
N TRP A 166 2.70 -17.12 40.01
CA TRP A 166 1.72 -17.49 41.02
C TRP A 166 0.53 -16.54 40.95
N ASN A 167 -0.67 -17.10 40.85
CA ASN A 167 -1.87 -16.33 41.01
C ASN A 167 -2.81 -17.10 41.94
N ASP A 168 -2.95 -16.63 43.18
CA ASP A 168 -3.96 -17.18 44.09
C ASP A 168 -5.33 -16.64 43.66
N VAL A 169 -5.91 -17.24 42.61
CA VAL A 169 -7.27 -16.93 42.13
C VAL A 169 -8.26 -17.53 43.14
N GLY A 170 -8.33 -16.92 44.31
CA GLY A 170 -9.18 -17.25 45.44
C GLY A 170 -9.42 -16.02 46.30
N VAL A 171 -10.51 -16.01 47.06
CA VAL A 171 -10.72 -14.98 48.10
C VAL A 171 -9.58 -15.07 49.10
N SER A 172 -9.01 -13.91 49.47
CA SER A 172 -7.95 -13.79 50.48
C SER A 172 -8.24 -14.73 51.64
N GLN A 173 -7.49 -15.83 51.77
CA GLN A 173 -7.65 -16.72 52.91
C GLN A 173 -7.17 -15.93 54.13
N GLY A 174 -8.11 -15.47 54.96
CA GLY A 174 -7.86 -14.73 56.19
C GLY A 174 -7.19 -15.57 57.29
N GLY A 175 -6.19 -16.38 56.94
CA GLY A 175 -5.37 -17.14 57.86
C GLY A 175 -4.22 -16.29 58.40
N THR A 176 -4.04 -16.32 59.72
CA THR A 176 -2.99 -15.61 60.47
C THR A 176 -1.56 -16.14 60.24
N ALA A 177 -1.36 -17.06 59.30
CA ALA A 177 -0.04 -17.61 58.97
C ALA A 177 0.23 -17.41 57.47
N ALA A 178 1.33 -16.73 57.15
CA ALA A 178 1.89 -16.75 55.81
C ALA A 178 2.11 -18.22 55.41
N GLN A 179 1.41 -18.69 54.39
CA GLN A 179 1.70 -20.00 53.81
C GLN A 179 3.13 -19.97 53.26
N ALA A 180 3.91 -21.01 53.54
CA ALA A 180 5.29 -21.08 53.06
C ALA A 180 5.30 -20.91 51.54
N ALA A 181 6.21 -20.09 51.02
CA ALA A 181 6.34 -19.88 49.58
C ALA A 181 6.54 -21.23 48.90
N ALA A 182 5.61 -21.59 48.01
CA ALA A 182 5.78 -22.73 47.14
C ALA A 182 6.71 -22.33 45.99
N ASP A 183 7.77 -23.10 45.75
CA ASP A 183 8.63 -22.92 44.57
C ASP A 183 7.91 -23.48 43.34
N ILE A 184 7.88 -22.74 42.22
CA ILE A 184 7.42 -23.26 40.90
C ILE A 184 8.62 -23.52 40.01
N GLY A 185 8.63 -24.71 39.39
CA GLY A 185 9.58 -25.06 38.35
C GLY A 185 8.91 -25.44 37.03
N LEU A 186 9.58 -25.10 35.92
CA LEU A 186 9.32 -25.65 34.58
C LEU A 186 10.34 -26.77 34.30
N GLY A 187 9.91 -28.02 34.41
CA GLY A 187 10.78 -29.21 34.39
C GLY A 187 10.60 -30.16 33.19
N THR A 188 11.51 -31.12 33.11
CA THR A 188 11.66 -32.09 32.01
C THR A 188 10.78 -33.33 32.20
N GLY A 189 9.48 -33.18 32.01
CA GLY A 189 8.56 -34.32 31.84
C GLY A 189 8.09 -34.47 30.40
N SER A 190 7.86 -33.34 29.71
CA SER A 190 7.50 -33.27 28.30
C SER A 190 7.48 -31.79 27.86
N LYS A 191 8.52 -31.28 27.18
CA LYS A 191 8.45 -30.03 26.40
C LYS A 191 8.00 -30.36 24.98
N THR A 192 6.83 -30.96 24.88
CA THR A 192 6.25 -31.30 23.57
C THR A 192 5.63 -30.07 22.98
N THR A 193 5.51 -30.05 21.66
CA THR A 193 4.83 -28.98 20.92
C THR A 193 3.42 -28.67 21.44
N THR A 194 2.77 -29.64 22.09
CA THR A 194 1.40 -29.56 22.61
C THR A 194 1.26 -29.28 24.10
N ARG A 195 2.33 -29.37 24.91
CA ARG A 195 2.23 -29.21 26.37
C ARG A 195 3.56 -28.90 27.04
N PHE A 196 3.49 -28.36 28.26
CA PHE A 196 4.59 -28.24 29.20
C PHE A 196 4.21 -28.80 30.58
N GLY A 197 5.21 -29.10 31.41
CA GLY A 197 4.99 -29.53 32.80
C GLY A 197 5.28 -28.41 33.79
N LEU A 198 4.55 -28.40 34.90
CA LEU A 198 4.73 -27.54 36.06
C LEU A 198 4.92 -28.40 37.30
N TRP A 199 5.87 -28.01 38.15
CA TRP A 199 6.12 -28.62 39.44
C TRP A 199 6.03 -27.56 40.52
N GLN A 200 5.43 -27.93 41.65
CA GLN A 200 5.41 -27.09 42.84
C GLN A 200 5.98 -27.81 44.06
N GLY A 201 6.60 -27.06 44.96
CA GLY A 201 6.87 -27.49 46.33
C GLY A 201 5.66 -27.25 47.25
N GLY A 202 5.37 -28.18 48.18
CA GLY A 202 4.33 -28.00 49.20
C GLY A 202 3.09 -28.88 49.02
N SER A 203 2.04 -28.61 49.80
CA SER A 203 0.80 -29.43 49.88
C SER A 203 -0.18 -29.23 48.73
N GLY A 204 0.08 -28.26 47.85
CA GLY A 204 -0.83 -27.82 46.78
C GLY A 204 -2.06 -27.06 47.26
N GLY A 205 -3.00 -26.84 46.34
CA GLY A 205 -4.16 -25.96 46.53
C GLY A 205 -4.04 -24.56 45.92
N PHE A 206 -3.18 -24.37 44.92
CA PHE A 206 -2.84 -23.06 44.36
C PHE A 206 -3.03 -23.02 42.83
N ASN A 207 -3.21 -21.82 42.27
CA ASN A 207 -3.30 -21.61 40.83
C ASN A 207 -2.07 -20.86 40.29
N VAL A 208 -1.79 -21.06 39.00
CA VAL A 208 -0.67 -20.48 38.27
C VAL A 208 -1.18 -19.95 36.95
N ASP A 209 -0.84 -18.71 36.64
CA ASP A 209 -1.00 -18.16 35.29
C ASP A 209 0.25 -18.40 34.47
N TRP A 210 0.07 -18.63 33.18
CA TRP A 210 1.16 -18.93 32.27
C TRP A 210 1.00 -18.20 30.94
N ILE A 211 2.15 -17.88 30.34
CA ILE A 211 2.28 -17.43 28.96
C ILE A 211 3.31 -18.33 28.27
N ALA A 212 2.95 -18.83 27.09
CA ALA A 212 3.80 -19.64 26.24
C ALA A 212 3.99 -18.94 24.90
N ILE A 213 5.24 -18.81 24.45
CA ILE A 213 5.61 -18.15 23.20
C ILE A 213 6.45 -19.10 22.36
N GLY A 214 6.05 -19.28 21.10
CA GLY A 214 6.74 -20.12 20.14
C GLY A 214 6.18 -19.94 18.73
N VAL A 215 6.70 -20.67 17.77
CA VAL A 215 6.18 -20.68 16.39
C VAL A 215 5.14 -21.79 16.23
N SER A 216 4.02 -21.55 15.55
CA SER A 216 3.00 -22.57 15.24
C SER A 216 2.50 -22.51 13.80
#